data_AF-A0A517MQV5-F1
#
_entry.id   AF-A0A517MQV5-F1
#
_cell.length_a   1.000
_cell.length_b   1.000
_cell.length_c   1.000
_cell.angle_alpha   90.00
_cell.angle_beta   90.00
_cell.angle_gamma   90.00
#
_symmetry.space_group_name_H-M   'P 1'
#
loop_
_entity.id
_entity.type
_entity.pdbx_description
1 polymer ?
#
loop_
_entity_poly.entity_id
_entity_poly.type
_entity_poly.pdbx_seq_one_letter_code
_entity_poly.pdbx_strand_id
1 'polypeptide(L)'
;MWRVKVVRGTRIYQATTISSRPLSSRAGFRRCWHRHLALVSCLLGLCFPVATFALDNATASADFQKLIDLLGDDLPDGAGVPVAHIEPAYPDPTNSEFSDITFYDAKAGQSTSTSNHALSMGRRFYGNNQTFSFATGAKDVSIYTTDEWLADLLPNGEPFDLNVGPNGNSGPLAKVQNFSWVASYAASGNPPSGFDLPHSSNERTLAHFDYQIERDDFTAAVGLNNGTGENLPYLLSYSYNAIAVGRSDGNHSPGLTESAGSNSYGPGRVRPDLVVDTGTASAATATVSSAATLLRGVVAGTDADRSEPIKAILMAGATKEASRFTFDWSHTSTQPLDTNYGAGELNIFNSYLIQAGGQFDAGLSEPNAIDAGAHGWDYENIDGGEERFYKFTIDSGITAQELSIVLAWNTPGSTTNISGTAPTLADLNLELRDDAGAMIMDHSGVLSMSNSTVDNVEHIYLQDLAAGDYTLKVIGDTSLSTDYGIAWRTETLADLVNADFDGNGAVDGLDFLAIQRGFGIFVNATHADGDADGDGDVDADDLAALNAGYGGLNSVTQSQFAAFLAPVPEPGTLGLLSLSLLCFAARRRTYHRT
;
A
#
# COMPACT_ATOMS: atom_id res chain seq x y z
N MET A 1 -20.18 7.30 -0.99
CA MET A 1 -19.87 7.45 -2.42
C MET A 1 -21.03 8.12 -3.15
N TRP A 2 -20.75 9.14 -3.95
CA TRP A 2 -21.71 9.69 -4.90
C TRP A 2 -21.68 8.88 -6.20
N ARG A 3 -22.85 8.70 -6.82
CA ARG A 3 -22.98 8.08 -8.14
C ARG A 3 -23.34 9.14 -9.17
N VAL A 4 -22.54 9.24 -10.22
CA VAL A 4 -22.78 10.13 -11.36
C VAL A 4 -23.22 9.28 -12.56
N LYS A 5 -24.33 9.67 -13.19
CA LYS A 5 -24.87 8.98 -14.36
C LYS A 5 -24.79 9.89 -15.57
N VAL A 6 -24.10 9.46 -16.63
CA VAL A 6 -23.92 10.27 -17.84
C VAL A 6 -24.81 9.74 -18.98
N VAL A 7 -25.70 10.60 -19.54
CA VAL A 7 -26.61 10.26 -20.64
C VAL A 7 -26.28 11.10 -21.88
N ARG A 8 -26.11 10.48 -23.06
CA ARG A 8 -25.78 11.20 -24.30
C ARG A 8 -26.83 12.24 -24.69
N GLY A 9 -26.39 13.46 -25.01
CA GLY A 9 -27.10 14.41 -25.87
C GLY A 9 -28.22 15.24 -25.24
N THR A 10 -28.55 15.04 -23.96
CA THR A 10 -29.42 15.97 -23.21
C THR A 10 -28.94 16.03 -21.76
N ARG A 11 -28.59 17.23 -21.29
CA ARG A 11 -28.13 17.48 -19.91
C ARG A 11 -29.28 17.23 -18.93
N ILE A 12 -29.40 15.99 -18.44
CA ILE A 12 -30.22 15.68 -17.25
C ILE A 12 -29.36 14.78 -16.37
N TYR A 13 -28.65 15.39 -15.43
CA TYR A 13 -27.78 14.72 -14.48
C TYR A 13 -28.42 14.80 -13.10
N GLN A 14 -28.86 13.65 -12.55
CA GLN A 14 -29.40 13.55 -11.20
C GLN A 14 -28.35 12.96 -10.27
N ALA A 15 -27.75 13.80 -9.43
CA ALA A 15 -26.89 13.36 -8.35
C ALA A 15 -27.78 12.88 -7.18
N THR A 16 -27.75 11.59 -6.85
CA THR A 16 -28.57 11.02 -5.77
C THR A 16 -27.70 10.65 -4.58
N THR A 17 -27.92 11.30 -3.44
CA THR A 17 -27.33 10.92 -2.15
C THR A 17 -28.10 9.72 -1.61
N ILE A 18 -27.44 8.58 -1.40
CA ILE A 18 -28.08 7.44 -0.73
C ILE A 18 -28.06 7.71 0.78
N SER A 19 -29.16 8.21 1.35
CA SER A 19 -29.37 8.20 2.80
C SER A 19 -29.90 6.84 3.22
N SER A 20 -29.33 6.26 4.29
CA SER A 20 -29.87 5.09 4.99
C SER A 20 -31.37 5.26 5.28
N ARG A 21 -32.20 4.33 4.79
CA ARG A 21 -33.66 4.36 4.97
C ARG A 21 -34.05 4.41 6.45
N PRO A 22 -35.05 5.22 6.87
CA PRO A 22 -35.63 5.11 8.20
C PRO A 22 -36.74 4.04 8.23
N LEU A 23 -36.72 3.21 9.27
CA LEU A 23 -37.81 2.30 9.61
C LEU A 23 -39.01 3.11 10.14
N SER A 24 -40.17 2.94 9.52
CA SER A 24 -41.43 3.57 9.92
C SER A 24 -42.24 2.70 10.89
N SER A 25 -42.63 3.33 12.01
CA SER A 25 -43.90 3.21 12.74
C SER A 25 -44.31 1.88 13.41
N ARG A 26 -44.54 1.94 14.73
CA ARG A 26 -45.89 1.83 15.33
C ARG A 26 -45.90 2.21 16.82
N ALA A 27 -47.01 2.80 17.22
CA ALA A 27 -47.29 3.48 18.48
C ALA A 27 -47.57 2.53 19.67
N GLY A 28 -47.39 3.03 20.90
CA GLY A 28 -47.86 2.32 22.10
C GLY A 28 -47.57 2.97 23.46
N PHE A 29 -48.44 3.90 23.87
CA PHE A 29 -49.01 4.01 25.24
C PHE A 29 -48.20 4.46 26.50
N ARG A 30 -48.73 5.55 27.08
CA ARG A 30 -48.96 5.92 28.51
C ARG A 30 -47.81 6.45 29.41
N ARG A 31 -48.05 7.68 29.88
CA ARG A 31 -47.51 8.31 31.10
C ARG A 31 -48.08 7.65 32.36
N CYS A 32 -47.29 7.61 33.45
CA CYS A 32 -47.77 7.84 34.82
C CYS A 32 -46.64 8.25 35.77
N TRP A 33 -47.01 9.04 36.77
CA TRP A 33 -46.19 9.80 37.70
C TRP A 33 -45.88 9.04 39.03
N HIS A 34 -44.75 9.41 39.64
CA HIS A 34 -44.53 9.67 41.10
C HIS A 34 -43.99 8.61 42.09
N ARG A 35 -42.82 8.97 42.65
CA ARG A 35 -42.38 9.04 44.08
C ARG A 35 -41.46 7.95 44.68
N HIS A 36 -40.23 8.42 44.95
CA HIS A 36 -39.35 8.28 46.14
C HIS A 36 -39.18 6.93 46.86
N LEU A 37 -37.93 6.46 46.90
CA LEU A 37 -37.25 6.11 48.15
C LEU A 37 -35.73 6.18 47.98
N ALA A 38 -35.09 6.86 48.93
CA ALA A 38 -33.65 7.11 49.00
C ALA A 38 -32.90 5.88 49.53
N LEU A 39 -31.71 5.61 48.98
CA LEU A 39 -30.64 4.93 49.69
C LEU A 39 -29.29 5.42 49.17
N VAL A 40 -28.51 5.91 50.12
CA VAL A 40 -27.18 6.51 49.99
C VAL A 40 -26.14 5.40 49.79
N SER A 41 -25.29 5.55 48.78
CA SER A 41 -23.91 5.04 48.81
C SER A 41 -23.03 5.92 47.91
N CYS A 42 -22.05 6.57 48.52
CA CYS A 42 -21.03 7.35 47.86
C CYS A 42 -20.14 6.44 47.00
N LEU A 43 -20.05 6.75 45.71
CA LEU A 43 -18.96 6.37 44.81
C LEU A 43 -18.76 7.55 43.86
N LEU A 44 -17.59 8.17 43.90
CA LEU A 44 -17.19 9.18 42.92
C LEU A 44 -17.09 8.51 41.54
N GLY A 45 -18.18 8.57 40.78
CA GLY A 45 -18.19 8.31 39.35
C GLY A 45 -17.99 9.65 38.62
N LEU A 46 -16.83 9.81 37.98
CA LEU A 46 -16.61 10.85 36.98
C LEU A 46 -17.60 10.59 35.82
N CYS A 47 -18.66 11.40 35.74
CA CYS A 47 -19.50 11.48 34.55
C CYS A 47 -18.70 12.13 33.42
N PHE A 48 -18.16 11.33 32.52
CA PHE A 48 -17.83 11.82 31.18
C PHE A 48 -19.14 12.09 30.43
N PRO A 49 -19.32 13.25 29.79
CA PRO A 49 -20.41 13.44 28.85
C PRO A 49 -20.14 12.52 27.65
N VAL A 50 -21.05 11.58 27.41
CA VAL A 50 -21.10 10.81 26.17
C VAL A 50 -21.50 11.78 25.06
N ALA A 51 -20.51 12.38 24.42
CA ALA A 51 -20.64 12.83 23.05
C ALA A 51 -20.30 11.63 22.17
N THR A 52 -21.30 11.01 21.56
CA THR A 52 -21.07 10.08 20.44
C THR A 52 -20.66 10.90 19.22
N PHE A 53 -19.37 11.26 19.15
CA PHE A 53 -18.69 11.39 17.88
C PHE A 53 -18.03 10.04 17.64
N ALA A 54 -18.51 9.29 16.64
CA ALA A 54 -17.76 8.13 16.18
C ALA A 54 -16.45 8.64 15.58
N LEU A 55 -15.34 8.39 16.26
CA LEU A 55 -13.99 8.43 15.69
C LEU A 55 -13.94 7.33 14.64
N ASP A 56 -13.82 7.71 13.37
CA ASP A 56 -13.88 6.80 12.21
C ASP A 56 -12.53 6.84 11.46
N ASN A 57 -11.41 6.64 12.17
CA ASN A 57 -10.07 6.85 11.60
C ASN A 57 -8.91 6.10 12.29
N ALA A 58 -9.13 5.00 13.03
CA ALA A 58 -8.20 4.56 14.08
C ALA A 58 -6.83 4.03 13.60
N THR A 59 -6.69 3.38 12.44
CA THR A 59 -5.43 2.69 12.10
C THR A 59 -4.51 3.43 11.12
N ALA A 60 -5.03 4.01 10.03
CA ALA A 60 -4.23 4.91 9.18
C ALA A 60 -3.72 6.13 9.96
N SER A 61 -4.43 6.52 11.04
CA SER A 61 -3.93 7.52 12.00
C SER A 61 -2.88 6.97 12.95
N ALA A 62 -2.87 5.68 13.27
CA ALA A 62 -1.82 5.07 14.10
C ALA A 62 -0.51 4.94 13.33
N ASP A 63 -0.55 4.50 12.07
CA ASP A 63 0.65 4.44 11.22
C ASP A 63 1.15 5.87 10.90
N PHE A 64 0.25 6.84 10.70
CA PHE A 64 0.66 8.25 10.61
C PHE A 64 1.21 8.80 11.93
N GLN A 65 0.70 8.34 13.09
CA GLN A 65 1.23 8.73 14.39
C GLN A 65 2.65 8.22 14.58
N LYS A 66 2.96 6.98 14.15
CA LYS A 66 4.35 6.50 14.13
C LYS A 66 5.25 7.45 13.34
N LEU A 67 4.79 7.91 12.17
CA LEU A 67 5.53 8.86 11.35
C LEU A 67 5.70 10.23 12.03
N ILE A 68 4.67 10.71 12.73
CA ILE A 68 4.74 11.94 13.55
C ILE A 68 5.76 11.76 14.68
N ASP A 69 5.74 10.63 15.37
CA ASP A 69 6.63 10.33 16.50
C ASP A 69 8.09 10.22 16.01
N LEU A 70 8.28 9.66 14.80
CA LEU A 70 9.56 9.52 14.12
C LEU A 70 10.18 10.87 13.74
N LEU A 71 9.41 11.71 13.04
CA LEU A 71 9.95 12.90 12.36
C LEU A 71 9.72 14.21 13.13
N GLY A 72 8.75 14.25 14.05
CA GLY A 72 8.43 15.44 14.83
C GLY A 72 8.21 16.68 13.95
N ASP A 73 9.04 17.71 14.15
CA ASP A 73 8.97 18.97 13.41
C ASP A 73 9.41 18.83 11.93
N ASP A 74 10.12 17.74 11.57
CA ASP A 74 10.57 17.46 10.21
C ASP A 74 9.54 16.66 9.38
N LEU A 75 8.35 16.38 9.95
CA LEU A 75 7.28 15.66 9.27
C LEU A 75 6.87 16.37 7.96
N PRO A 76 6.99 15.69 6.81
CA PRO A 76 6.50 16.21 5.54
C PRO A 76 4.99 16.38 5.57
N ASP A 77 4.50 17.48 5.01
CA ASP A 77 3.08 17.82 4.99
C ASP A 77 2.54 18.05 3.56
N GLY A 78 3.31 17.71 2.53
CA GLY A 78 2.94 17.93 1.13
C GLY A 78 3.00 19.41 0.69
N ALA A 79 3.70 20.27 1.43
CA ALA A 79 3.95 21.65 1.02
C ALA A 79 4.54 21.73 -0.39
N GLY A 80 3.98 22.63 -1.20
CA GLY A 80 4.42 22.86 -2.59
C GLY A 80 3.91 21.85 -3.61
N VAL A 81 3.12 20.84 -3.21
CA VAL A 81 2.49 19.88 -4.13
C VAL A 81 1.11 20.39 -4.57
N PRO A 82 0.92 20.73 -5.87
CA PRO A 82 -0.39 21.07 -6.41
C PRO A 82 -1.32 19.87 -6.44
N VAL A 83 -2.58 20.05 -6.05
CA VAL A 83 -3.58 18.98 -6.06
C VAL A 83 -4.84 19.36 -6.82
N ALA A 84 -5.57 18.37 -7.31
CA ALA A 84 -6.91 18.55 -7.88
C ALA A 84 -7.96 17.73 -7.13
N HIS A 85 -9.08 18.38 -6.86
CA HIS A 85 -10.22 17.79 -6.19
C HIS A 85 -11.42 17.82 -7.14
N ILE A 86 -11.80 16.64 -7.63
CA ILE A 86 -12.86 16.47 -8.60
C ILE A 86 -14.06 15.83 -7.92
N GLU A 87 -15.16 16.56 -7.77
CA GLU A 87 -16.37 16.10 -7.07
C GLU A 87 -17.64 16.61 -7.77
N PRO A 88 -18.84 16.05 -7.55
CA PRO A 88 -20.07 16.57 -8.15
C PRO A 88 -20.45 18.01 -7.69
N ALA A 89 -19.82 18.52 -6.64
CA ALA A 89 -20.05 19.83 -6.06
C ALA A 89 -18.79 20.32 -5.35
N TYR A 90 -18.71 21.62 -5.06
CA TYR A 90 -17.50 22.20 -4.46
C TYR A 90 -17.46 21.90 -2.94
N PRO A 91 -16.27 21.82 -2.33
CA PRO A 91 -16.15 21.98 -0.88
C PRO A 91 -16.58 23.40 -0.48
N ASP A 92 -17.09 23.58 0.74
CA ASP A 92 -17.35 24.94 1.26
C ASP A 92 -16.02 25.66 1.51
N PRO A 93 -15.64 26.66 0.70
CA PRO A 93 -14.33 27.31 0.82
C PRO A 93 -14.24 28.22 2.06
N THR A 94 -15.36 28.50 2.74
CA THR A 94 -15.39 29.33 3.94
C THR A 94 -15.10 28.53 5.22
N ASN A 95 -14.93 27.21 5.11
CA ASN A 95 -14.56 26.38 6.23
C ASN A 95 -13.18 26.79 6.78
N SER A 96 -13.05 26.84 8.11
CA SER A 96 -11.79 27.21 8.77
C SER A 96 -10.62 26.29 8.43
N GLU A 97 -10.90 25.03 8.10
CA GLU A 97 -9.87 24.07 7.67
C GLU A 97 -9.29 24.36 6.28
N PHE A 98 -9.88 25.30 5.53
CA PHE A 98 -9.39 25.76 4.24
C PHE A 98 -8.97 27.23 4.23
N SER A 99 -8.77 27.84 5.41
CA SER A 99 -8.49 29.27 5.54
C SER A 99 -7.17 29.73 4.90
N ASP A 100 -6.27 28.78 4.64
CA ASP A 100 -4.94 28.93 4.04
C ASP A 100 -4.84 28.25 2.65
N ILE A 101 -5.96 27.79 2.11
CA ILE A 101 -6.02 27.15 0.79
C ILE A 101 -6.30 28.18 -0.30
N THR A 102 -5.52 28.11 -1.37
CA THR A 102 -5.79 28.83 -2.61
C THR A 102 -6.54 27.90 -3.56
N PHE A 103 -7.84 28.14 -3.70
CA PHE A 103 -8.68 27.41 -4.66
C PHE A 103 -8.58 28.03 -6.05
N TYR A 104 -8.24 27.20 -7.04
CA TYR A 104 -8.29 27.54 -8.46
C TYR A 104 -9.56 26.90 -9.05
N ASP A 105 -10.56 27.73 -9.33
CA ASP A 105 -11.71 27.32 -10.15
C ASP A 105 -11.23 27.12 -11.58
N ALA A 106 -11.08 25.87 -11.99
CA ALA A 106 -10.58 25.55 -13.32
C ALA A 106 -11.51 26.07 -14.41
N LYS A 107 -12.83 26.19 -14.16
CA LYS A 107 -13.87 26.62 -15.10
C LYS A 107 -14.60 27.86 -14.58
N ALA A 108 -13.90 29.00 -14.57
CA ALA A 108 -14.43 30.28 -14.10
C ALA A 108 -15.94 30.47 -14.36
N GLY A 109 -16.73 30.44 -13.28
CA GLY A 109 -18.13 30.88 -13.28
C GLY A 109 -19.21 29.81 -13.46
N GLN A 110 -18.96 28.50 -13.28
CA GLN A 110 -20.00 27.47 -13.43
C GLN A 110 -20.14 26.40 -12.31
N SER A 111 -19.87 26.71 -11.05
CA SER A 111 -20.70 26.18 -9.92
C SER A 111 -20.39 26.89 -8.61
N THR A 112 -21.42 27.27 -7.85
CA THR A 112 -21.26 27.77 -6.45
C THR A 112 -21.91 26.83 -5.44
N SER A 113 -22.43 25.68 -5.87
CA SER A 113 -23.10 24.75 -4.95
C SER A 113 -22.04 23.97 -4.19
N THR A 114 -22.03 24.16 -2.88
CA THR A 114 -21.15 23.43 -1.97
C THR A 114 -21.84 22.16 -1.48
N SER A 115 -21.07 21.13 -1.12
CA SER A 115 -21.61 19.92 -0.49
C SER A 115 -20.81 19.48 0.72
N ASN A 116 -21.50 18.90 1.71
CA ASN A 116 -20.85 18.32 2.89
C ASN A 116 -19.95 17.13 2.56
N HIS A 117 -20.24 16.42 1.47
CA HIS A 117 -19.41 15.30 1.03
C HIS A 117 -18.09 15.81 0.45
N ALA A 118 -18.12 16.75 -0.50
CA ALA A 118 -16.91 17.39 -1.02
C ALA A 118 -16.12 18.10 0.10
N LEU A 119 -16.80 18.77 1.05
CA LEU A 119 -16.16 19.31 2.24
C LEU A 119 -15.40 18.22 3.03
N SER A 120 -16.05 17.09 3.30
CA SER A 120 -15.43 15.97 4.04
C SER A 120 -14.22 15.38 3.31
N MET A 121 -14.29 15.24 1.99
CA MET A 121 -13.17 14.75 1.18
C MET A 121 -12.02 15.75 1.15
N GLY A 122 -12.31 17.03 0.98
CA GLY A 122 -11.30 18.09 1.03
C GLY A 122 -10.58 18.15 2.36
N ARG A 123 -11.30 17.99 3.49
CA ARG A 123 -10.70 17.95 4.84
C ARG A 123 -9.74 16.77 5.02
N ARG A 124 -10.04 15.63 4.42
CA ARG A 124 -9.17 14.43 4.46
C ARG A 124 -8.01 14.51 3.48
N PHE A 125 -8.19 15.24 2.39
CA PHE A 125 -7.18 15.35 1.35
C PHE A 125 -6.12 16.41 1.69
N TYR A 126 -6.52 17.68 1.85
CA TYR A 126 -5.62 18.84 2.00
C TYR A 126 -6.04 19.81 3.12
N GLY A 127 -7.01 19.43 3.97
CA GLY A 127 -7.44 20.28 5.07
C GLY A 127 -6.32 20.49 6.09
N ASN A 128 -6.27 21.65 6.74
CA ASN A 128 -5.20 22.00 7.68
C ASN A 128 -5.22 21.25 9.04
N ASN A 129 -6.03 20.20 9.17
CA ASN A 129 -6.14 19.40 10.38
C ASN A 129 -5.45 18.04 10.18
N GLN A 130 -4.27 17.88 10.81
CA GLN A 130 -3.44 16.67 10.75
C GLN A 130 -4.12 15.40 11.30
N THR A 131 -5.24 15.53 12.02
CA THR A 131 -6.04 14.35 12.41
C THR A 131 -6.75 13.70 11.21
N PHE A 132 -6.99 14.46 10.14
CA PHE A 132 -7.75 14.00 8.97
C PHE A 132 -6.93 13.92 7.68
N SER A 133 -5.92 14.79 7.52
CA SER A 133 -5.11 14.90 6.31
C SER A 133 -3.63 14.73 6.63
N PHE A 134 -2.94 13.95 5.80
CA PHE A 134 -1.48 13.83 5.80
C PHE A 134 -0.83 15.02 5.10
N ALA A 135 -1.51 15.58 4.10
CA ALA A 135 -1.01 16.65 3.26
C ALA A 135 -1.49 18.05 3.72
N THR A 136 -1.33 18.36 5.00
CA THR A 136 -1.81 19.65 5.54
C THR A 136 -1.12 20.87 4.93
N GLY A 137 0.04 20.71 4.32
CA GLY A 137 0.83 21.74 3.62
C GLY A 137 0.41 21.97 2.16
N ALA A 138 -0.42 21.12 1.56
CA ALA A 138 -0.88 21.29 0.17
C ALA A 138 -1.86 22.46 0.04
N LYS A 139 -1.38 23.64 -0.40
CA LYS A 139 -2.19 24.87 -0.42
C LYS A 139 -2.81 25.21 -1.78
N ASP A 140 -2.26 24.69 -2.87
CA ASP A 140 -2.73 24.98 -4.22
C ASP A 140 -3.71 23.89 -4.70
N VAL A 141 -5.01 24.21 -4.69
CA VAL A 141 -6.06 23.22 -4.96
C VAL A 141 -6.88 23.63 -6.18
N SER A 142 -6.74 22.88 -7.27
CA SER A 142 -7.62 22.98 -8.43
C SER A 142 -8.95 22.26 -8.15
N ILE A 143 -10.07 22.95 -8.30
CA ILE A 143 -11.40 22.37 -8.13
C ILE A 143 -12.04 22.16 -9.51
N TYR A 144 -12.59 20.97 -9.72
CA TYR A 144 -13.45 20.64 -10.85
C TYR A 144 -14.74 20.04 -10.33
N THR A 145 -15.88 20.44 -10.90
CA THR A 145 -17.03 19.55 -10.82
C THR A 145 -16.79 18.30 -11.67
N THR A 146 -17.39 17.17 -11.32
CA THR A 146 -17.34 15.96 -12.15
C THR A 146 -17.80 16.24 -13.59
N ASP A 147 -18.84 17.06 -13.77
CA ASP A 147 -19.36 17.41 -15.10
C ASP A 147 -18.36 18.25 -15.92
N GLU A 148 -17.66 19.18 -15.27
CA GLU A 148 -16.61 19.98 -15.89
C GLU A 148 -15.44 19.12 -16.35
N TRP A 149 -14.97 18.23 -15.47
CA TRP A 149 -13.86 17.33 -15.75
C TRP A 149 -14.19 16.34 -16.88
N LEU A 150 -15.39 15.72 -16.84
CA LEU A 150 -15.83 14.79 -17.89
C LEU A 150 -16.04 15.48 -19.24
N ALA A 151 -16.53 16.73 -19.24
CA ALA A 151 -16.68 17.50 -20.47
C ALA A 151 -15.33 17.81 -21.13
N ASP A 152 -14.29 18.02 -20.33
CA ASP A 152 -12.93 18.26 -20.81
C ASP A 152 -12.25 16.99 -21.29
N LEU A 153 -12.51 15.86 -20.63
CA LEU A 153 -11.96 14.56 -21.02
C LEU A 153 -12.47 14.04 -22.37
N LEU A 154 -13.63 14.51 -22.86
CA LEU A 154 -14.29 14.01 -24.07
C LEU A 154 -14.52 15.07 -25.19
N PRO A 155 -13.49 15.69 -25.81
CA PRO A 155 -13.71 16.64 -26.89
C PRO A 155 -14.13 15.97 -28.20
N ASN A 156 -14.91 16.71 -29.00
CA ASN A 156 -15.41 16.33 -30.33
C ASN A 156 -14.32 16.32 -31.43
N GLY A 157 -13.22 15.60 -31.23
CA GLY A 157 -12.25 15.30 -32.30
C GLY A 157 -11.05 16.25 -32.46
N GLU A 158 -10.67 17.01 -31.43
CA GLU A 158 -9.40 17.76 -31.40
C GLU A 158 -8.44 17.18 -30.34
N PRO A 159 -7.12 17.12 -30.62
CA PRO A 159 -6.13 16.67 -29.65
C PRO A 159 -6.11 17.60 -28.44
N PHE A 160 -6.31 17.00 -27.27
CA PHE A 160 -6.56 17.68 -26.01
C PHE A 160 -5.26 18.19 -25.37
N ASP A 161 -5.18 19.51 -25.13
CA ASP A 161 -4.10 20.17 -24.40
C ASP A 161 -4.59 20.55 -22.99
N LEU A 162 -4.07 19.89 -21.94
CA LEU A 162 -4.41 20.20 -20.54
C LEU A 162 -3.58 21.36 -19.97
N ASN A 163 -2.66 21.94 -20.73
CA ASN A 163 -1.84 23.06 -20.25
C ASN A 163 -2.65 24.34 -20.04
N VAL A 164 -3.96 24.32 -20.29
CA VAL A 164 -4.84 25.48 -20.22
C VAL A 164 -6.10 25.10 -19.45
N GLY A 165 -6.17 25.56 -18.20
CA GLY A 165 -7.46 25.70 -17.53
C GLY A 165 -8.40 26.48 -18.47
N PRO A 166 -9.67 26.09 -18.63
CA PRO A 166 -10.56 26.44 -19.75
C PRO A 166 -10.91 27.93 -19.97
N ASN A 167 -10.18 28.86 -19.35
CA ASN A 167 -10.23 30.30 -19.60
C ASN A 167 -8.85 31.00 -19.61
N GLY A 168 -7.74 30.26 -19.64
CA GLY A 168 -6.39 30.86 -19.57
C GLY A 168 -5.95 31.33 -18.18
N ASN A 169 -6.76 31.05 -17.15
CA ASN A 169 -6.35 31.07 -15.74
C ASN A 169 -6.15 29.62 -15.30
N SER A 170 -4.91 29.14 -15.28
CA SER A 170 -4.57 27.81 -14.77
C SER A 170 -3.93 27.96 -13.38
N GLY A 171 -4.48 27.25 -12.39
CA GLY A 171 -3.70 26.85 -11.24
C GLY A 171 -2.55 25.93 -11.69
N PRO A 172 -1.59 25.65 -10.79
CA PRO A 172 -0.49 24.74 -11.12
C PRO A 172 -0.99 23.34 -11.52
N LEU A 173 -0.24 22.65 -12.39
CA LEU A 173 -0.57 21.29 -12.83
C LEU A 173 -0.60 20.36 -11.60
N ALA A 174 -1.76 19.78 -11.33
CA ALA A 174 -1.96 18.92 -10.17
C ALA A 174 -1.11 17.66 -10.29
N LYS A 175 -0.30 17.38 -9.26
CA LYS A 175 0.50 16.16 -9.13
C LYS A 175 -0.29 15.01 -8.50
N VAL A 176 -1.38 15.32 -7.79
CA VAL A 176 -2.32 14.32 -7.26
C VAL A 176 -3.75 14.75 -7.55
N GLN A 177 -4.57 13.81 -8.03
CA GLN A 177 -5.98 14.02 -8.32
C GLN A 177 -6.86 13.03 -7.54
N ASN A 178 -7.88 13.57 -6.86
CA ASN A 178 -8.83 12.79 -6.07
C ASN A 178 -10.20 12.70 -6.74
N PHE A 179 -10.70 11.47 -6.91
CA PHE A 179 -12.01 11.15 -7.49
C PHE A 179 -12.86 10.31 -6.51
N SER A 180 -13.39 10.92 -5.45
CA SER A 180 -14.20 10.22 -4.44
C SER A 180 -15.69 10.05 -4.83
N TRP A 181 -15.94 9.82 -6.13
CA TRP A 181 -17.23 9.53 -6.75
C TRP A 181 -17.09 8.40 -7.79
N VAL A 182 -18.19 7.67 -8.06
CA VAL A 182 -18.23 6.63 -9.09
C VAL A 182 -19.16 7.03 -10.23
N ALA A 183 -18.94 6.49 -11.43
CA ALA A 183 -19.84 6.71 -12.54
C ALA A 183 -19.90 5.57 -13.55
N SER A 184 -20.90 5.67 -14.43
CA SER A 184 -21.04 4.90 -15.66
C SER A 184 -21.73 5.75 -16.74
N TYR A 185 -21.34 5.56 -18.01
CA TYR A 185 -22.14 6.00 -19.14
C TYR A 185 -23.26 4.98 -19.39
N ALA A 186 -24.52 5.41 -19.30
CA ALA A 186 -25.67 4.53 -19.49
C ALA A 186 -26.25 4.64 -20.92
N ALA A 187 -26.77 3.53 -21.44
CA ALA A 187 -27.64 3.56 -22.62
C ALA A 187 -28.88 4.42 -22.34
N SER A 188 -29.31 5.24 -23.31
CA SER A 188 -30.43 6.16 -23.15
C SER A 188 -31.72 5.45 -22.72
N GLY A 189 -32.31 5.88 -21.59
CA GLY A 189 -33.67 5.53 -21.15
C GLY A 189 -33.77 4.34 -20.19
N ASN A 190 -34.00 4.63 -18.90
CA ASN A 190 -34.37 3.75 -17.78
C ASN A 190 -33.57 2.43 -17.55
N PRO A 191 -32.97 2.23 -16.37
CA PRO A 191 -32.30 0.97 -16.06
C PRO A 191 -33.36 -0.09 -15.67
N PRO A 192 -33.36 -1.30 -16.25
CA PRO A 192 -33.59 -2.46 -15.40
C PRO A 192 -32.35 -2.61 -14.51
N SER A 193 -32.57 -2.93 -13.24
CA SER A 193 -31.52 -3.44 -12.36
C SER A 193 -30.77 -4.58 -13.06
N GLY A 194 -29.48 -4.39 -13.33
CA GLY A 194 -28.60 -5.38 -13.94
C GLY A 194 -27.91 -4.84 -15.20
N PHE A 195 -26.58 -4.74 -15.12
CA PHE A 195 -25.64 -4.45 -16.22
C PHE A 195 -25.78 -3.08 -16.90
N ASP A 196 -25.02 -2.10 -16.39
CA ASP A 196 -24.52 -1.00 -17.22
C ASP A 196 -23.48 -1.57 -18.19
N LEU A 197 -23.96 -2.07 -19.34
CA LEU A 197 -23.11 -2.61 -20.41
C LEU A 197 -22.10 -1.57 -20.91
N PRO A 198 -20.96 -2.01 -21.48
CA PRO A 198 -19.95 -1.11 -22.01
C PRO A 198 -20.47 -0.18 -23.11
N HIS A 199 -20.37 1.12 -22.84
CA HIS A 199 -20.45 2.15 -23.87
C HIS A 199 -19.03 2.43 -24.38
N SER A 200 -18.80 2.53 -25.69
CA SER A 200 -17.49 2.93 -26.24
C SER A 200 -16.98 4.28 -25.71
N SER A 201 -17.86 5.08 -25.09
CA SER A 201 -17.45 6.29 -24.37
C SER A 201 -16.84 5.99 -22.99
N ASN A 202 -17.21 4.91 -22.29
CA ASN A 202 -16.52 4.50 -21.05
C ASN A 202 -15.05 4.16 -21.37
N GLU A 203 -14.82 3.30 -22.36
CA GLU A 203 -13.47 2.87 -22.76
C GLU A 203 -12.64 4.02 -23.31
N ARG A 204 -13.25 4.89 -24.12
CA ARG A 204 -12.58 6.12 -24.55
C ARG A 204 -12.21 7.00 -23.36
N THR A 205 -13.11 7.17 -22.39
CA THR A 205 -12.83 7.96 -21.19
C THR A 205 -11.64 7.36 -20.43
N LEU A 206 -11.61 6.04 -20.26
CA LEU A 206 -10.52 5.33 -19.58
C LEU A 206 -9.19 5.44 -20.34
N ALA A 207 -9.19 5.21 -21.66
CA ALA A 207 -7.99 5.33 -22.49
C ALA A 207 -7.40 6.75 -22.49
N HIS A 208 -8.28 7.76 -22.47
CA HIS A 208 -7.85 9.15 -22.34
C HIS A 208 -7.37 9.47 -20.93
N PHE A 209 -7.99 8.90 -19.90
CA PHE A 209 -7.59 9.13 -18.51
C PHE A 209 -6.23 8.50 -18.21
N ASP A 210 -5.99 7.27 -18.66
CA ASP A 210 -4.66 6.63 -18.56
C ASP A 210 -3.60 7.43 -19.33
N TYR A 211 -3.91 7.87 -20.56
CA TYR A 211 -3.01 8.74 -21.33
C TYR A 211 -2.68 10.06 -20.61
N GLN A 212 -3.63 10.62 -19.86
CA GLN A 212 -3.38 11.84 -19.09
C GLN A 212 -2.47 11.60 -17.91
N ILE A 213 -2.72 10.53 -17.15
CA ILE A 213 -1.86 10.13 -16.04
C ILE A 213 -0.42 9.96 -16.53
N GLU A 214 -0.25 9.26 -17.66
CA GLU A 214 1.04 9.05 -18.29
C GLU A 214 1.70 10.36 -18.77
N ARG A 215 0.98 11.15 -19.58
CA ARG A 215 1.54 12.36 -20.20
C ARG A 215 1.89 13.44 -19.17
N ASP A 216 1.01 13.63 -18.20
CA ASP A 216 1.08 14.74 -17.24
C ASP A 216 1.71 14.32 -15.90
N ASP A 217 1.96 13.02 -15.73
CA ASP A 217 2.69 12.42 -14.62
C ASP A 217 2.12 12.84 -13.24
N PHE A 218 0.85 12.44 -13.03
CA PHE A 218 0.13 12.66 -11.77
C PHE A 218 -0.42 11.36 -11.20
N THR A 219 -0.49 11.27 -9.88
CA THR A 219 -1.12 10.14 -9.19
C THR A 219 -2.63 10.38 -9.09
N ALA A 220 -3.43 9.42 -9.56
CA ALA A 220 -4.89 9.48 -9.44
C ALA A 220 -5.42 8.43 -8.46
N ALA A 221 -6.15 8.86 -7.43
CA ALA A 221 -6.91 7.96 -6.58
C ALA A 221 -8.39 7.99 -6.98
N VAL A 222 -8.97 6.81 -7.25
CA VAL A 222 -10.36 6.65 -7.70
C VAL A 222 -11.11 5.73 -6.75
N GLY A 223 -12.32 6.09 -6.35
CA GLY A 223 -13.04 5.30 -5.36
C GLY A 223 -13.92 4.19 -5.95
N LEU A 224 -14.25 3.21 -5.11
CA LEU A 224 -15.17 2.12 -5.42
C LEU A 224 -16.60 2.33 -4.86
N ASN A 225 -17.54 1.46 -5.25
CA ASN A 225 -18.85 1.41 -4.60
C ASN A 225 -18.71 0.95 -3.14
N ASN A 226 -19.64 1.38 -2.27
CA ASN A 226 -19.72 0.83 -0.90
C ASN A 226 -20.72 -0.33 -0.91
N GLY A 227 -20.36 -1.47 -0.30
CA GLY A 227 -21.19 -2.67 -0.23
C GLY A 227 -20.57 -3.86 -0.97
N THR A 228 -20.38 -4.98 -0.26
CA THR A 228 -19.81 -6.24 -0.77
C THR A 228 -20.59 -6.91 -1.91
N GLY A 229 -21.85 -6.51 -2.12
CA GLY A 229 -22.71 -7.01 -3.20
C GLY A 229 -22.86 -6.06 -4.39
N GLU A 230 -22.13 -4.94 -4.40
CA GLU A 230 -22.14 -3.99 -5.50
C GLU A 230 -21.13 -4.39 -6.57
N ASN A 231 -21.46 -4.10 -7.83
CA ASN A 231 -20.53 -4.31 -8.94
C ASN A 231 -19.42 -3.25 -8.94
N LEU A 232 -18.27 -3.63 -9.51
CA LEU A 232 -17.19 -2.68 -9.78
C LEU A 232 -17.71 -1.52 -10.67
N PRO A 233 -17.47 -0.26 -10.29
CA PRO A 233 -17.88 0.89 -11.08
C PRO A 233 -17.02 1.00 -12.34
N TYR A 234 -17.60 0.82 -13.53
CA TYR A 234 -16.82 0.76 -14.77
C TYR A 234 -15.94 2.00 -15.01
N LEU A 235 -16.48 3.22 -14.81
CA LEU A 235 -15.70 4.43 -15.08
C LEU A 235 -14.67 4.68 -13.97
N LEU A 236 -13.46 5.08 -14.38
CA LEU A 236 -12.27 5.35 -13.58
C LEU A 236 -11.68 4.14 -12.85
N SER A 237 -12.46 3.28 -12.19
CA SER A 237 -11.87 2.14 -11.45
C SER A 237 -11.22 1.09 -12.37
N TYR A 238 -11.56 1.10 -13.66
CA TYR A 238 -10.93 0.25 -14.67
C TYR A 238 -9.68 0.90 -15.29
N SER A 239 -9.27 2.10 -14.87
CA SER A 239 -8.00 2.70 -15.31
C SER A 239 -6.83 1.76 -14.98
N TYR A 240 -5.84 1.65 -15.86
CA TYR A 240 -4.57 0.99 -15.54
C TYR A 240 -3.72 1.86 -14.61
N ASN A 241 -3.65 3.15 -14.89
CA ASN A 241 -2.65 4.02 -14.29
C ASN A 241 -3.11 4.60 -12.94
N ALA A 242 -4.42 4.67 -12.69
CA ALA A 242 -4.97 5.10 -11.41
C ALA A 242 -4.83 4.02 -10.32
N ILE A 243 -5.07 4.45 -9.08
CA ILE A 243 -5.15 3.62 -7.88
C ILE A 243 -6.62 3.54 -7.46
N ALA A 244 -7.25 2.39 -7.65
CA ALA A 244 -8.61 2.14 -7.20
C ALA A 244 -8.64 1.77 -5.72
N VAL A 245 -9.38 2.55 -4.92
CA VAL A 245 -9.30 2.48 -3.46
C VAL A 245 -10.56 1.90 -2.85
N GLY A 246 -10.36 0.83 -2.06
CA GLY A 246 -11.39 0.14 -1.29
C GLY A 246 -11.31 0.43 0.22
N ARG A 247 -11.86 -0.48 1.02
CA ARG A 247 -11.96 -0.37 2.48
C ARG A 247 -11.45 -1.65 3.15
N SER A 248 -10.72 -1.51 4.26
CA SER A 248 -10.13 -2.65 4.97
C SER A 248 -11.17 -3.58 5.61
N ASP A 249 -12.36 -3.06 5.92
CA ASP A 249 -13.50 -3.87 6.35
C ASP A 249 -14.14 -4.69 5.22
N GLY A 250 -13.58 -4.66 4.01
CA GLY A 250 -14.07 -5.35 2.83
C GLY A 250 -15.38 -4.81 2.27
N ASN A 251 -16.00 -3.79 2.89
CA ASN A 251 -17.35 -3.34 2.55
C ASN A 251 -17.39 -2.35 1.38
N HIS A 252 -16.73 -2.73 0.29
CA HIS A 252 -16.71 -2.04 -1.00
C HIS A 252 -17.11 -3.01 -2.12
N SER A 253 -17.03 -2.61 -3.39
CA SER A 253 -17.22 -3.51 -4.54
C SER A 253 -15.90 -4.15 -4.96
N PRO A 254 -15.52 -5.34 -4.48
CA PRO A 254 -14.32 -6.04 -4.89
C PRO A 254 -14.53 -6.82 -6.20
N GLY A 255 -13.45 -7.31 -6.79
CA GLY A 255 -13.48 -8.35 -7.81
C GLY A 255 -12.58 -8.08 -9.00
N LEU A 256 -12.90 -8.75 -10.11
CA LEU A 256 -12.17 -8.60 -11.35
C LEU A 256 -12.89 -7.63 -12.29
N THR A 257 -12.12 -6.80 -12.97
CA THR A 257 -12.60 -6.05 -14.14
C THR A 257 -13.26 -7.01 -15.14
N GLU A 258 -14.44 -6.61 -15.63
CA GLU A 258 -15.35 -7.47 -16.40
C GLU A 258 -14.70 -8.12 -17.64
N SER A 259 -15.01 -9.41 -17.87
CA SER A 259 -14.46 -10.23 -18.95
C SER A 259 -14.75 -9.70 -20.37
N ALA A 260 -13.92 -10.11 -21.34
CA ALA A 260 -14.00 -9.65 -22.71
C ALA A 260 -15.36 -9.88 -23.40
N GLY A 261 -16.04 -8.77 -23.68
CA GLY A 261 -17.05 -8.61 -24.75
C GLY A 261 -16.51 -7.65 -25.81
N SER A 262 -17.33 -7.19 -26.76
CA SER A 262 -16.86 -6.29 -27.83
C SER A 262 -16.43 -4.89 -27.38
N ASN A 263 -16.29 -4.64 -26.07
CA ASN A 263 -15.94 -3.37 -25.44
C ASN A 263 -15.55 -3.63 -23.95
N SER A 264 -14.36 -4.14 -23.62
CA SER A 264 -13.87 -4.24 -22.23
C SER A 264 -12.49 -3.58 -22.09
N TYR A 265 -12.34 -2.67 -21.14
CA TYR A 265 -11.06 -2.01 -20.86
C TYR A 265 -10.24 -2.76 -19.81
N GLY A 266 -9.27 -3.55 -20.29
CA GLY A 266 -8.35 -4.32 -19.44
C GLY A 266 -9.04 -5.36 -18.54
N PRO A 267 -9.70 -6.39 -19.12
CA PRO A 267 -10.45 -7.41 -18.39
C PRO A 267 -9.56 -8.31 -17.53
N GLY A 268 -10.09 -8.81 -16.41
CA GLY A 268 -9.45 -9.84 -15.58
C GLY A 268 -8.53 -9.32 -14.46
N ARG A 269 -8.26 -8.02 -14.41
CA ARG A 269 -7.48 -7.36 -13.36
C ARG A 269 -8.24 -7.23 -12.05
N VAL A 270 -7.53 -7.33 -10.93
CA VAL A 270 -8.09 -7.17 -9.58
C VAL A 270 -8.36 -5.71 -9.25
N ARG A 271 -9.50 -5.45 -8.60
CA ARG A 271 -9.84 -4.19 -7.95
C ARG A 271 -10.46 -4.49 -6.56
N PRO A 272 -10.09 -3.78 -5.48
CA PRO A 272 -9.24 -2.59 -5.41
C PRO A 272 -7.75 -2.85 -5.68
N ASP A 273 -6.99 -1.79 -5.94
CA ASP A 273 -5.52 -1.81 -5.90
C ASP A 273 -5.01 -1.71 -4.44
N LEU A 274 -5.69 -0.92 -3.60
CA LEU A 274 -5.31 -0.64 -2.21
C LEU A 274 -6.56 -0.42 -1.35
N VAL A 275 -6.51 -0.73 -0.06
CA VAL A 275 -7.59 -0.44 0.90
C VAL A 275 -7.14 0.49 2.02
N VAL A 276 -8.09 1.11 2.70
CA VAL A 276 -7.83 1.97 3.87
C VAL A 276 -8.89 1.72 4.93
N ASP A 277 -8.50 1.74 6.21
CA ASP A 277 -9.44 1.68 7.34
C ASP A 277 -10.23 3.00 7.46
N THR A 278 -11.32 3.07 6.72
CA THR A 278 -12.28 4.17 6.82
C THR A 278 -13.69 3.65 6.68
N GLY A 279 -14.65 4.37 7.25
CA GLY A 279 -16.06 4.01 7.14
C GLY A 279 -16.68 4.18 5.75
N THR A 280 -15.96 4.67 4.72
CA THR A 280 -16.45 4.79 3.33
C THR A 280 -15.34 4.74 2.29
N ALA A 281 -15.61 4.14 1.11
CA ALA A 281 -14.66 4.16 -0.02
C ALA A 281 -14.27 5.58 -0.47
N SER A 282 -15.18 6.57 -0.36
CA SER A 282 -14.84 7.97 -0.65
C SER A 282 -13.74 8.49 0.28
N ALA A 283 -13.89 8.24 1.59
CA ALA A 283 -12.91 8.66 2.58
C ALA A 283 -11.57 7.97 2.35
N ALA A 284 -11.58 6.67 2.04
CA ALA A 284 -10.38 5.93 1.67
C ALA A 284 -9.65 6.56 0.47
N THR A 285 -10.37 6.91 -0.59
CA THR A 285 -9.79 7.58 -1.78
C THR A 285 -9.12 8.91 -1.43
N ALA A 286 -9.77 9.74 -0.60
CA ALA A 286 -9.20 11.00 -0.15
C ALA A 286 -7.95 10.80 0.72
N THR A 287 -7.93 9.77 1.57
CA THR A 287 -6.76 9.43 2.39
C THR A 287 -5.58 8.97 1.53
N VAL A 288 -5.79 8.13 0.51
CA VAL A 288 -4.73 7.74 -0.44
C VAL A 288 -4.20 8.95 -1.21
N SER A 289 -5.09 9.86 -1.62
CA SER A 289 -4.67 11.11 -2.26
C SER A 289 -3.80 11.95 -1.33
N SER A 290 -4.16 12.03 -0.05
CA SER A 290 -3.37 12.73 0.97
C SER A 290 -1.99 12.08 1.16
N ALA A 291 -1.92 10.75 1.22
CA ALA A 291 -0.68 9.99 1.31
C ALA A 291 0.24 10.23 0.12
N ALA A 292 -0.29 10.12 -1.11
CA ALA A 292 0.47 10.40 -2.33
C ALA A 292 1.00 11.84 -2.37
N THR A 293 0.24 12.80 -1.82
CA THR A 293 0.64 14.21 -1.77
C THR A 293 1.75 14.45 -0.75
N LEU A 294 1.68 13.81 0.42
CA LEU A 294 2.77 13.84 1.40
C LEU A 294 4.05 13.29 0.77
N LEU A 295 4.00 12.09 0.20
CA LEU A 295 5.16 11.43 -0.40
C LEU A 295 5.77 12.28 -1.53
N ARG A 296 4.96 12.82 -2.45
CA ARG A 296 5.45 13.69 -3.53
C ARG A 296 6.09 14.98 -3.02
N GLY A 297 5.67 15.49 -1.86
CA GLY A 297 6.30 16.66 -1.24
C GLY A 297 7.74 16.41 -0.81
N VAL A 298 8.08 15.17 -0.45
CA VAL A 298 9.41 14.75 -0.01
C VAL A 298 10.40 14.66 -1.19
N VAL A 299 9.92 14.17 -2.34
CA VAL A 299 10.78 13.73 -3.45
C VAL A 299 10.68 14.61 -4.70
N ALA A 300 10.06 15.79 -4.59
CA ALA A 300 9.79 16.67 -5.71
C ALA A 300 11.01 16.87 -6.63
N GLY A 301 10.85 16.52 -7.92
CA GLY A 301 11.89 16.65 -8.93
C GLY A 301 12.92 15.51 -8.99
N THR A 302 12.72 14.43 -8.23
CA THR A 302 13.44 13.15 -8.39
C THR A 302 12.58 12.13 -9.13
N ASP A 303 13.14 10.97 -9.46
CA ASP A 303 12.36 9.93 -10.13
C ASP A 303 11.26 9.32 -9.23
N ALA A 304 11.36 9.41 -7.91
CA ALA A 304 10.25 9.01 -7.02
C ALA A 304 9.04 9.95 -7.10
N ASP A 305 9.17 11.14 -7.71
CA ASP A 305 8.03 12.03 -8.00
C ASP A 305 7.26 11.59 -9.27
N ARG A 306 7.57 10.44 -9.85
CA ARG A 306 6.80 9.84 -10.96
C ARG A 306 5.57 9.09 -10.44
N SER A 307 4.55 8.92 -11.29
CA SER A 307 3.30 8.26 -10.92
C SER A 307 3.48 6.78 -10.56
N GLU A 308 4.40 6.09 -11.23
CA GLU A 308 4.66 4.66 -11.15
C GLU A 308 5.40 4.29 -9.86
N PRO A 309 6.50 4.97 -9.48
CA PRO A 309 7.12 4.77 -8.17
C PRO A 309 6.18 5.14 -7.02
N ILE A 310 5.40 6.23 -7.10
CA ILE A 310 4.41 6.53 -6.04
C ILE A 310 3.39 5.40 -5.88
N LYS A 311 2.90 4.84 -6.98
CA LYS A 311 1.99 3.69 -6.96
C LYS A 311 2.67 2.46 -6.35
N ALA A 312 3.88 2.13 -6.79
CA ALA A 312 4.66 1.02 -6.27
C ALA A 312 4.95 1.18 -4.77
N ILE A 313 5.38 2.36 -4.31
CA ILE A 313 5.70 2.67 -2.91
C ILE A 313 4.46 2.49 -2.02
N LEU A 314 3.32 3.06 -2.40
CA LEU A 314 2.08 2.93 -1.63
C LEU A 314 1.61 1.47 -1.51
N MET A 315 1.79 0.67 -2.56
CA MET A 315 1.37 -0.73 -2.61
C MET A 315 2.37 -1.67 -1.91
N ALA A 316 3.67 -1.47 -2.07
CA ALA A 316 4.70 -2.22 -1.36
C ALA A 316 4.65 -1.93 0.14
N GLY A 317 4.41 -0.67 0.50
CA GLY A 317 4.24 -0.21 1.88
C GLY A 317 2.99 -0.76 2.56
N ALA A 318 1.98 -1.20 1.80
CA ALA A 318 0.72 -1.69 2.35
C ALA A 318 0.92 -2.87 3.31
N THR A 319 0.29 -2.79 4.48
CA THR A 319 0.31 -3.86 5.48
C THR A 319 -0.65 -4.97 5.11
N LYS A 320 -0.26 -6.20 5.40
CA LYS A 320 -1.10 -7.40 5.26
C LYS A 320 -1.43 -8.00 6.63
N GLU A 321 -1.28 -7.23 7.71
CA GLU A 321 -1.55 -7.67 9.08
C GLU A 321 -2.97 -8.23 9.20
N ALA A 322 -3.09 -9.53 9.51
CA ALA A 322 -4.37 -10.24 9.49
C ALA A 322 -5.43 -9.64 10.44
N SER A 323 -4.99 -8.94 11.50
CA SER A 323 -5.88 -8.26 12.45
C SER A 323 -6.67 -7.10 11.84
N ARG A 324 -6.20 -6.55 10.71
CA ARG A 324 -6.79 -5.40 10.00
C ARG A 324 -7.94 -5.79 9.07
N PHE A 325 -8.05 -7.08 8.73
CA PHE A 325 -9.00 -7.55 7.72
C PHE A 325 -10.05 -8.50 8.29
N THR A 326 -11.15 -8.63 7.56
CA THR A 326 -12.20 -9.61 7.89
C THR A 326 -11.81 -11.03 7.45
N PHE A 327 -10.94 -11.14 6.45
CA PHE A 327 -10.48 -12.39 5.84
C PHE A 327 -8.99 -12.29 5.58
N ASP A 328 -8.31 -13.43 5.56
CA ASP A 328 -6.88 -13.49 5.26
C ASP A 328 -6.60 -12.95 3.86
N TRP A 329 -5.51 -12.20 3.74
CA TRP A 329 -5.00 -11.70 2.47
C TRP A 329 -4.35 -12.85 1.68
N SER A 330 -4.61 -12.93 0.38
CA SER A 330 -4.05 -13.98 -0.47
C SER A 330 -3.83 -13.53 -1.91
N HIS A 331 -2.88 -14.15 -2.59
CA HIS A 331 -2.59 -13.90 -3.99
C HIS A 331 -2.11 -15.17 -4.70
N THR A 332 -1.86 -15.08 -6.01
CA THR A 332 -1.22 -16.15 -6.78
C THR A 332 -0.21 -15.54 -7.75
N SER A 333 0.66 -16.35 -8.36
CA SER A 333 1.64 -15.83 -9.31
C SER A 333 1.00 -15.08 -10.48
N THR A 334 -0.18 -15.48 -10.95
CA THR A 334 -0.88 -14.82 -12.08
C THR A 334 -1.95 -13.82 -11.62
N GLN A 335 -2.07 -13.60 -10.32
CA GLN A 335 -3.01 -12.64 -9.73
C GLN A 335 -2.31 -11.98 -8.55
N PRO A 336 -1.49 -10.94 -8.81
CA PRO A 336 -0.58 -10.35 -7.82
C PRO A 336 -1.30 -9.77 -6.60
N LEU A 337 -2.56 -9.38 -6.76
CA LEU A 337 -3.34 -8.70 -5.73
C LEU A 337 -4.45 -9.58 -5.16
N ASP A 338 -4.81 -9.33 -3.90
CA ASP A 338 -5.97 -9.95 -3.27
C ASP A 338 -7.26 -9.36 -3.83
N THR A 339 -8.23 -10.23 -4.18
CA THR A 339 -9.48 -9.81 -4.81
C THR A 339 -10.33 -8.83 -3.98
N ASN A 340 -10.18 -8.82 -2.66
CA ASN A 340 -10.89 -7.93 -1.74
C ASN A 340 -10.02 -6.79 -1.24
N TYR A 341 -8.72 -7.02 -1.01
CA TYR A 341 -7.88 -6.07 -0.30
C TYR A 341 -6.77 -5.46 -1.16
N GLY A 342 -6.66 -5.83 -2.44
CA GLY A 342 -5.63 -5.34 -3.33
C GLY A 342 -4.24 -5.72 -2.81
N ALA A 343 -3.31 -4.76 -2.75
CA ALA A 343 -2.00 -4.92 -2.14
C ALA A 343 -2.03 -4.94 -0.59
N GLY A 344 -3.15 -4.59 0.04
CA GLY A 344 -3.31 -4.49 1.50
C GLY A 344 -3.82 -3.13 1.96
N GLU A 345 -3.75 -2.88 3.26
CA GLU A 345 -4.14 -1.60 3.88
C GLU A 345 -3.00 -0.58 3.76
N LEU A 346 -3.32 0.64 3.33
CA LEU A 346 -2.38 1.76 3.29
C LEU A 346 -1.68 1.91 4.65
N ASN A 347 -0.35 1.82 4.61
CA ASN A 347 0.51 2.15 5.74
C ASN A 347 1.47 3.25 5.30
N ILE A 348 1.19 4.49 5.74
CA ILE A 348 1.96 5.67 5.33
C ILE A 348 3.37 5.69 5.94
N PHE A 349 3.55 5.07 7.11
CA PHE A 349 4.86 4.92 7.74
C PHE A 349 5.77 4.06 6.87
N ASN A 350 5.34 2.85 6.53
CA ASN A 350 6.10 1.95 5.66
C ASN A 350 6.35 2.60 4.29
N SER A 351 5.35 3.28 3.73
CA SER A 351 5.50 3.97 2.44
C SER A 351 6.57 5.08 2.50
N TYR A 352 6.64 5.82 3.62
CA TYR A 352 7.67 6.82 3.83
C TYR A 352 9.06 6.19 4.01
N LEU A 353 9.18 5.09 4.77
CA LEU A 353 10.47 4.39 4.95
C LEU A 353 11.01 3.85 3.63
N ILE A 354 10.16 3.26 2.78
CA ILE A 354 10.52 2.86 1.41
C ILE A 354 11.09 4.05 0.64
N GLN A 355 10.37 5.18 0.65
CA GLN A 355 10.79 6.37 -0.06
C GLN A 355 12.13 6.92 0.47
N ALA A 356 12.29 6.96 1.78
CA ALA A 356 13.50 7.42 2.48
C ALA A 356 14.69 6.48 2.29
N GLY A 357 14.45 5.19 2.04
CA GLY A 357 15.48 4.20 1.71
C GLY A 357 16.25 4.53 0.42
N GLY A 358 15.64 5.30 -0.48
CA GLY A 358 16.31 5.88 -1.65
C GLY A 358 16.21 5.05 -2.92
N GLN A 359 16.76 5.61 -3.99
CA GLN A 359 16.78 5.01 -5.33
C GLN A 359 17.97 4.04 -5.48
N PHE A 360 17.74 2.88 -6.09
CA PHE A 360 18.79 1.93 -6.43
C PHE A 360 18.72 1.55 -7.91
N ASP A 361 19.69 1.99 -8.71
CA ASP A 361 19.78 1.62 -10.13
C ASP A 361 19.93 0.10 -10.29
N ALA A 362 19.14 -0.52 -11.17
CA ALA A 362 19.21 -1.96 -11.35
C ALA A 362 20.47 -2.44 -12.09
N GLY A 363 20.92 -3.65 -11.74
CA GLY A 363 21.95 -4.36 -12.51
C GLY A 363 21.45 -4.82 -13.88
N LEU A 364 22.30 -4.74 -14.91
CA LEU A 364 21.97 -5.19 -16.29
C LEU A 364 22.22 -6.68 -16.53
N SER A 365 22.73 -7.40 -15.53
CA SER A 365 22.97 -8.84 -15.57
C SER A 365 23.04 -9.37 -14.15
N GLU A 366 22.64 -10.61 -13.91
CA GLU A 366 22.66 -11.26 -12.59
C GLU A 366 24.00 -11.12 -11.82
N PRO A 367 25.20 -11.30 -12.42
CA PRO A 367 26.47 -11.09 -11.69
C PRO A 367 26.74 -9.64 -11.25
N ASN A 368 25.99 -8.69 -11.79
CA ASN A 368 26.07 -7.26 -11.49
C ASN A 368 24.78 -6.77 -10.79
N ALA A 369 24.00 -7.67 -10.19
CA ALA A 369 22.85 -7.29 -9.38
C ALA A 369 23.30 -6.33 -8.26
N ILE A 370 22.50 -5.30 -8.01
CA ILE A 370 22.79 -4.26 -7.02
C ILE A 370 22.17 -4.63 -5.68
N ASP A 371 22.93 -4.46 -4.60
CA ASP A 371 22.42 -4.62 -3.24
C ASP A 371 21.37 -3.54 -2.95
N ALA A 372 20.13 -3.98 -2.78
CA ALA A 372 18.93 -3.15 -2.77
C ALA A 372 18.59 -2.61 -1.36
N GLY A 373 19.35 -2.99 -0.33
CA GLY A 373 19.04 -2.67 1.06
C GLY A 373 17.69 -3.24 1.52
N ALA A 374 17.25 -2.87 2.73
CA ALA A 374 15.99 -3.35 3.29
C ALA A 374 14.78 -2.64 2.69
N HIS A 375 14.89 -1.32 2.50
CA HIS A 375 13.84 -0.44 1.97
C HIS A 375 14.39 0.38 0.83
N GLY A 376 13.64 0.48 -0.27
CA GLY A 376 14.08 1.25 -1.42
C GLY A 376 13.10 1.19 -2.58
N TRP A 377 13.45 1.95 -3.62
CA TRP A 377 12.68 2.02 -4.85
C TRP A 377 13.60 2.23 -6.05
N ASP A 378 13.06 2.06 -7.25
CA ASP A 378 13.72 2.46 -8.48
C ASP A 378 12.70 2.89 -9.54
N TYR A 379 13.17 3.63 -10.54
CA TYR A 379 12.43 3.99 -11.74
C TYR A 379 13.34 3.83 -12.95
N GLU A 380 12.98 2.90 -13.82
CA GLU A 380 13.87 2.45 -14.89
C GLU A 380 13.13 2.26 -16.20
N ASN A 381 13.88 2.39 -17.29
CA ASN A 381 13.40 1.98 -18.62
C ASN A 381 13.83 0.55 -18.89
N ILE A 382 12.92 -0.27 -19.42
CA ILE A 382 13.21 -1.63 -19.88
C ILE A 382 12.77 -1.83 -21.32
N ASP A 383 13.73 -2.20 -22.17
CA ASP A 383 13.44 -2.52 -23.57
C ASP A 383 12.92 -3.96 -23.70
N GLY A 384 12.24 -4.22 -24.82
CA GLY A 384 11.70 -5.53 -25.11
C GLY A 384 12.76 -6.65 -25.08
N GLY A 385 12.55 -7.67 -24.25
CA GLY A 385 13.40 -8.82 -24.05
C GLY A 385 14.58 -8.59 -23.09
N GLU A 386 14.65 -7.42 -22.46
CA GLU A 386 15.66 -7.13 -21.44
C GLU A 386 15.24 -7.58 -20.05
N GLU A 387 16.21 -7.58 -19.14
CA GLU A 387 16.06 -7.97 -17.74
C GLU A 387 16.77 -6.93 -16.86
N ARG A 388 16.32 -6.79 -15.61
CA ARG A 388 16.93 -5.95 -14.58
C ARG A 388 17.05 -6.73 -13.28
N PHE A 389 18.15 -6.51 -12.55
CA PHE A 389 18.53 -7.36 -11.42
C PHE A 389 18.84 -6.57 -10.15
N TYR A 390 18.22 -6.98 -9.05
CA TYR A 390 18.46 -6.48 -7.70
C TYR A 390 18.83 -7.63 -6.79
N LYS A 391 19.64 -7.38 -5.77
CA LYS A 391 20.09 -8.34 -4.78
C LYS A 391 19.53 -7.96 -3.42
N PHE A 392 18.99 -8.93 -2.70
CA PHE A 392 18.59 -8.82 -1.31
C PHE A 392 19.46 -9.77 -0.49
N THR A 393 20.02 -9.27 0.61
CA THR A 393 20.80 -10.08 1.55
C THR A 393 20.11 -10.05 2.90
N ILE A 394 19.74 -11.23 3.40
CA ILE A 394 19.25 -11.41 4.78
C ILE A 394 20.41 -11.97 5.59
N ASP A 395 20.87 -11.20 6.57
CA ASP A 395 22.06 -11.53 7.34
C ASP A 395 21.88 -12.78 8.22
N SER A 396 23.00 -13.44 8.53
CA SER A 396 22.97 -14.64 9.38
C SER A 396 22.47 -14.31 10.78
N GLY A 397 21.46 -15.04 11.24
CA GLY A 397 20.82 -14.79 12.54
C GLY A 397 19.74 -13.70 12.48
N ILE A 398 19.41 -13.22 11.28
CA ILE A 398 18.26 -12.37 10.99
C ILE A 398 17.27 -13.19 10.15
N THR A 399 15.99 -12.97 10.38
CA THR A 399 14.88 -13.46 9.55
C THR A 399 14.14 -12.27 8.98
N ALA A 400 13.83 -12.27 7.68
CA ALA A 400 12.92 -11.27 7.13
C ALA A 400 11.48 -11.73 7.40
N GLN A 401 10.85 -11.09 8.39
CA GLN A 401 9.47 -11.36 8.76
C GLN A 401 8.50 -11.07 7.62
N GLU A 402 8.75 -10.00 6.87
CA GLU A 402 8.01 -9.68 5.64
C GLU A 402 8.98 -9.16 4.58
N LEU A 403 8.82 -9.63 3.34
CA LEU A 403 9.38 -9.00 2.15
C LEU A 403 8.22 -8.69 1.20
N SER A 404 8.02 -7.41 0.88
CA SER A 404 6.97 -6.95 -0.03
C SER A 404 7.60 -6.16 -1.15
N ILE A 405 7.53 -6.66 -2.38
CA ILE A 405 8.09 -6.06 -3.60
C ILE A 405 6.96 -5.81 -4.58
N VAL A 406 6.75 -4.56 -4.98
CA VAL A 406 5.75 -4.18 -5.98
C VAL A 406 6.41 -3.49 -7.16
N LEU A 407 6.14 -4.01 -8.36
CA LEU A 407 6.45 -3.39 -9.64
C LEU A 407 5.16 -2.79 -10.19
N ALA A 408 5.21 -1.56 -10.71
CA ALA A 408 4.08 -0.90 -11.36
C ALA A 408 4.57 -0.15 -12.60
N TRP A 409 3.77 -0.18 -13.68
CA TRP A 409 4.06 0.59 -14.90
C TRP A 409 2.78 1.18 -15.45
N ASN A 410 2.89 2.27 -16.19
CA ASN A 410 1.74 2.85 -16.85
C ASN A 410 1.50 2.20 -18.22
N THR A 411 0.24 2.17 -18.62
CA THR A 411 -0.09 2.03 -20.03
C THR A 411 -0.03 3.40 -20.70
N PRO A 412 0.47 3.52 -21.94
CA PRO A 412 0.50 4.80 -22.63
C PRO A 412 -0.88 5.36 -22.95
N GLY A 413 -1.96 4.59 -22.77
CA GLY A 413 -3.31 4.98 -23.11
C GLY A 413 -3.48 5.25 -24.62
N SER A 414 -4.42 6.12 -25.00
CA SER A 414 -4.52 6.57 -26.39
C SER A 414 -5.29 7.89 -26.56
N THR A 415 -4.80 8.77 -27.42
CA THR A 415 -5.53 9.96 -27.92
C THR A 415 -6.25 9.74 -29.24
N THR A 416 -5.90 8.67 -29.97
CA THR A 416 -6.32 8.46 -31.37
C THR A 416 -7.27 7.29 -31.54
N ASN A 417 -7.38 6.38 -30.56
CA ASN A 417 -8.33 5.27 -30.58
C ASN A 417 -9.75 5.74 -30.21
N ILE A 418 -10.35 6.47 -31.14
CA ILE A 418 -11.79 6.77 -31.20
C ILE A 418 -12.63 5.47 -31.21
N SER A 419 -12.00 4.32 -31.49
CA SER A 419 -12.61 3.00 -31.65
C SER A 419 -12.73 2.15 -30.37
N GLY A 420 -12.29 2.63 -29.20
CA GLY A 420 -12.60 1.99 -27.90
C GLY A 420 -11.81 0.72 -27.56
N THR A 421 -10.67 0.45 -28.21
CA THR A 421 -9.84 -0.72 -27.86
C THR A 421 -8.91 -0.38 -26.68
N ALA A 422 -8.79 -1.28 -25.71
CA ALA A 422 -7.80 -1.18 -24.64
C ALA A 422 -6.38 -0.98 -25.23
N PRO A 423 -5.51 -0.19 -24.59
CA PRO A 423 -4.15 0.00 -25.06
C PRO A 423 -3.37 -1.31 -25.04
N THR A 424 -2.33 -1.41 -25.87
CA THR A 424 -1.37 -2.51 -25.77
C THR A 424 -0.59 -2.32 -24.47
N LEU A 425 -0.67 -3.33 -23.60
CA LEU A 425 0.02 -3.36 -22.32
C LEU A 425 1.34 -4.13 -22.49
N ALA A 426 2.44 -3.57 -21.98
CA ALA A 426 3.69 -4.31 -21.82
C ALA A 426 3.51 -5.37 -20.72
N ASP A 427 3.95 -6.60 -20.96
CA ASP A 427 3.87 -7.72 -20.01
C ASP A 427 5.19 -7.84 -19.23
N LEU A 428 5.32 -7.07 -18.14
CA LEU A 428 6.47 -7.16 -17.22
C LEU A 428 6.20 -8.22 -16.16
N ASN A 429 7.25 -8.94 -15.75
CA ASN A 429 7.14 -10.01 -14.75
C ASN A 429 8.21 -9.88 -13.66
N LEU A 430 7.95 -10.48 -12.48
CA LEU A 430 8.91 -10.59 -11.38
C LEU A 430 9.26 -12.04 -11.08
N GLU A 431 10.53 -12.29 -10.77
CA GLU A 431 11.00 -13.54 -10.16
C GLU A 431 12.03 -13.23 -9.06
N LEU A 432 11.87 -13.81 -7.88
CA LEU A 432 12.88 -13.82 -6.82
C LEU A 432 13.45 -15.24 -6.70
N ARG A 433 14.78 -15.35 -6.64
CA ARG A 433 15.50 -16.62 -6.56
C ARG A 433 16.53 -16.61 -5.43
N ASP A 434 16.78 -17.76 -4.82
CA ASP A 434 17.90 -17.95 -3.88
C ASP A 434 19.25 -18.02 -4.62
N ASP A 435 20.34 -18.11 -3.84
CA ASP A 435 21.72 -18.22 -4.32
C ASP A 435 21.99 -19.49 -5.17
N ALA A 436 21.15 -20.52 -5.01
CA ALA A 436 21.16 -21.73 -5.83
C ALA A 436 20.38 -21.56 -7.15
N GLY A 437 19.74 -20.40 -7.36
CA GLY A 437 18.95 -20.05 -8.54
C GLY A 437 17.54 -20.65 -8.52
N ALA A 438 17.07 -21.15 -7.38
CA ALA A 438 15.73 -21.70 -7.22
C ALA A 438 14.74 -20.61 -6.77
N MET A 439 13.53 -20.63 -7.34
CA MET A 439 12.41 -19.85 -6.80
C MET A 439 11.97 -20.45 -5.47
N ILE A 440 11.56 -19.58 -4.54
CA ILE A 440 11.17 -19.92 -3.18
C ILE A 440 9.64 -19.92 -3.10
N MET A 441 9.08 -20.58 -2.10
CA MET A 441 7.64 -20.54 -1.85
C MET A 441 7.34 -19.53 -0.74
N ASP A 442 6.26 -18.76 -0.90
CA ASP A 442 5.67 -17.99 0.18
C ASP A 442 5.04 -18.91 1.26
N HIS A 443 4.57 -18.32 2.35
CA HIS A 443 3.91 -19.05 3.44
C HIS A 443 2.64 -19.80 2.99
N SER A 444 2.02 -19.36 1.88
CA SER A 444 0.81 -19.94 1.29
C SER A 444 1.09 -20.99 0.20
N GLY A 445 2.36 -21.25 -0.12
CA GLY A 445 2.79 -22.19 -1.16
C GLY A 445 2.78 -21.63 -2.59
N VAL A 446 2.78 -20.32 -2.77
CA VAL A 446 2.92 -19.60 -4.05
C VAL A 446 4.41 -19.42 -4.34
N LEU A 447 4.84 -19.68 -5.57
CA LEU A 447 6.21 -19.40 -5.98
C LEU A 447 6.48 -17.89 -5.89
N SER A 448 7.71 -17.51 -5.55
CA SER A 448 8.22 -16.14 -5.52
C SER A 448 8.40 -15.57 -6.93
N MET A 449 7.32 -15.59 -7.69
CA MET A 449 7.18 -15.04 -9.03
C MET A 449 5.80 -14.42 -9.19
N SER A 450 5.74 -13.40 -10.02
CA SER A 450 4.50 -12.70 -10.34
C SER A 450 4.50 -12.45 -11.86
N ASN A 451 3.51 -13.02 -12.54
CA ASN A 451 3.44 -13.12 -14.00
C ASN A 451 2.02 -12.96 -14.55
N SER A 452 1.33 -11.91 -14.12
CA SER A 452 0.01 -11.57 -14.63
C SER A 452 0.07 -10.99 -16.04
N THR A 453 -0.51 -11.71 -16.98
CA THR A 453 -0.66 -11.24 -18.38
C THR A 453 -1.67 -10.11 -18.58
N VAL A 454 -2.37 -9.66 -17.52
CA VAL A 454 -3.47 -8.68 -17.62
C VAL A 454 -3.27 -7.45 -16.75
N ASP A 455 -2.49 -7.53 -15.68
CA ASP A 455 -2.23 -6.43 -14.74
C ASP A 455 -1.04 -5.57 -15.20
N ASN A 456 -1.02 -4.31 -14.76
CA ASN A 456 0.14 -3.42 -14.88
C ASN A 456 0.88 -3.24 -13.54
N VAL A 457 0.76 -4.27 -12.71
CA VAL A 457 1.34 -4.37 -11.39
C VAL A 457 1.76 -5.82 -11.21
N GLU A 458 2.93 -6.04 -10.64
CA GLU A 458 3.38 -7.35 -10.16
C GLU A 458 3.73 -7.25 -8.68
N HIS A 459 3.49 -8.30 -7.90
CA HIS A 459 3.67 -8.29 -6.45
C HIS A 459 4.23 -9.63 -5.96
N ILE A 460 5.40 -9.57 -5.33
CA ILE A 460 5.93 -10.68 -4.53
C ILE A 460 5.78 -10.30 -3.06
N TYR A 461 5.13 -11.17 -2.30
CA TYR A 461 5.03 -11.06 -0.85
C TYR A 461 5.48 -12.36 -0.19
N LEU A 462 6.52 -12.29 0.63
CA LEU A 462 7.07 -13.42 1.36
C LEU A 462 7.06 -13.12 2.86
N GLN A 463 6.95 -14.17 3.67
CA GLN A 463 7.05 -14.09 5.12
C GLN A 463 8.05 -15.13 5.63
N ASP A 464 8.69 -14.82 6.74
CA ASP A 464 9.68 -15.68 7.39
C ASP A 464 10.80 -16.15 6.43
N LEU A 465 11.29 -15.24 5.58
CA LEU A 465 12.39 -15.52 4.67
C LEU A 465 13.69 -15.64 5.47
N ALA A 466 14.33 -16.80 5.36
CA ALA A 466 15.54 -17.12 6.10
C ALA A 466 16.74 -16.25 5.66
N ALA A 467 17.79 -16.26 6.50
CA ALA A 467 19.09 -15.73 6.12
C ALA A 467 19.60 -16.33 4.80
N GLY A 468 20.11 -15.48 3.91
CA GLY A 468 20.56 -15.88 2.58
C GLY A 468 20.72 -14.71 1.61
N ASP A 469 21.32 -15.02 0.47
CA ASP A 469 21.40 -14.11 -0.68
C ASP A 469 20.28 -14.45 -1.67
N TYR A 470 19.57 -13.42 -2.12
CA TYR A 470 18.45 -13.53 -3.05
C TYR A 470 18.64 -12.57 -4.22
N THR A 471 18.26 -13.00 -5.42
CA THR A 471 18.26 -12.14 -6.61
C THR A 471 16.83 -11.96 -7.10
N LEU A 472 16.40 -10.70 -7.16
CA LEU A 472 15.17 -10.28 -7.82
C LEU A 472 15.48 -9.96 -9.27
N LYS A 473 14.60 -10.43 -10.14
CA LYS A 473 14.65 -10.24 -11.57
C LYS A 473 13.36 -9.59 -12.04
N VAL A 474 13.48 -8.41 -12.64
CA VAL A 474 12.42 -7.80 -13.46
C VAL A 474 12.63 -8.26 -14.89
N ILE A 475 11.60 -8.85 -15.50
CA ILE A 475 11.62 -9.39 -16.85
C ILE A 475 10.79 -8.49 -17.74
N GLY A 476 11.41 -7.92 -18.77
CA GLY A 476 10.76 -7.09 -19.77
C GLY A 476 9.78 -7.86 -20.66
N ASP A 477 8.82 -7.14 -21.23
CA ASP A 477 7.97 -7.66 -22.31
C ASP A 477 8.86 -8.18 -23.45
N THR A 478 8.41 -9.17 -24.21
CA THR A 478 9.23 -9.73 -25.32
C THR A 478 9.56 -8.74 -26.46
N SER A 479 8.84 -7.64 -26.59
CA SER A 479 8.87 -6.76 -27.78
C SER A 479 8.58 -5.28 -27.51
N LEU A 480 7.91 -4.96 -26.41
CA LEU A 480 7.55 -3.59 -26.04
C LEU A 480 8.57 -3.04 -25.05
N SER A 481 8.93 -1.77 -25.24
CA SER A 481 9.66 -1.01 -24.23
C SER A 481 8.66 -0.23 -23.37
N THR A 482 8.95 -0.14 -22.08
CA THR A 482 8.21 0.69 -21.13
C THR A 482 9.15 1.14 -20.02
N ASP A 483 8.80 2.21 -19.34
CA ASP A 483 9.31 2.53 -18.02
C ASP A 483 8.47 1.83 -16.93
N TYR A 484 9.05 1.73 -15.74
CA TYR A 484 8.38 1.17 -14.58
C TYR A 484 8.90 1.82 -13.31
N GLY A 485 8.06 1.84 -12.27
CA GLY A 485 8.48 2.05 -10.89
C GLY A 485 8.48 0.73 -10.14
N ILE A 486 9.48 0.50 -9.29
CA ILE A 486 9.52 -0.64 -8.38
C ILE A 486 9.80 -0.14 -6.97
N ALA A 487 9.25 -0.81 -5.97
CA ALA A 487 9.45 -0.50 -4.58
C ALA A 487 9.47 -1.77 -3.73
N TRP A 488 10.26 -1.76 -2.67
CA TRP A 488 10.34 -2.88 -1.74
C TRP A 488 10.51 -2.41 -0.31
N ARG A 489 10.03 -3.26 0.61
CA ARG A 489 10.37 -3.24 2.02
C ARG A 489 10.66 -4.63 2.51
N THR A 490 11.63 -4.71 3.42
CA THR A 490 12.04 -5.92 4.12
C THR A 490 11.99 -5.60 5.59
N GLU A 491 11.04 -6.19 6.31
CA GLU A 491 10.98 -6.10 7.77
C GLU A 491 11.80 -7.25 8.32
N THR A 492 12.96 -6.93 8.90
CA THR A 492 13.84 -7.93 9.50
C THR A 492 13.64 -8.03 10.99
N LEU A 493 14.01 -9.15 11.59
CA LEU A 493 14.19 -9.30 13.03
C LEU A 493 15.35 -10.25 13.29
N ALA A 494 16.14 -9.96 14.31
CA ALA A 494 17.14 -10.84 14.85
C ALA A 494 16.47 -12.05 15.51
N ASP A 495 16.96 -13.25 15.16
CA ASP A 495 16.58 -14.51 15.79
C ASP A 495 16.84 -14.50 17.31
N LEU A 496 17.78 -13.64 17.74
CA LEU A 496 18.09 -13.36 19.13
C LEU A 496 18.45 -11.88 19.31
N VAL A 497 17.63 -11.16 20.07
CA VAL A 497 17.90 -9.78 20.50
C VAL A 497 19.25 -9.70 21.22
N ASN A 498 20.09 -8.75 20.80
CA ASN A 498 21.46 -8.61 21.25
C ASN A 498 21.86 -7.13 21.41
N ALA A 499 22.15 -6.69 22.64
CA ALA A 499 22.55 -5.31 22.93
C ALA A 499 24.07 -5.09 23.17
N ASP A 500 24.94 -6.01 22.73
CA ASP A 500 26.41 -5.89 22.79
C ASP A 500 26.95 -5.48 21.42
N PHE A 501 26.81 -4.19 21.12
CA PHE A 501 27.00 -3.60 19.80
C PHE A 501 28.48 -3.49 19.41
N ASP A 502 29.40 -3.56 20.38
CA ASP A 502 30.85 -3.58 20.11
C ASP A 502 31.44 -5.01 20.09
N GLY A 503 30.63 -6.03 20.39
CA GLY A 503 30.97 -7.44 20.33
C GLY A 503 31.98 -7.90 21.39
N ASN A 504 32.12 -7.17 22.50
CA ASN A 504 33.08 -7.47 23.56
C ASN A 504 32.57 -8.53 24.57
N GLY A 505 31.29 -8.90 24.49
CA GLY A 505 30.63 -9.91 25.31
C GLY A 505 29.89 -9.38 26.54
N ALA A 506 29.95 -8.08 26.82
CA ALA A 506 29.27 -7.40 27.92
C ALA A 506 28.33 -6.31 27.38
N VAL A 507 27.19 -6.11 28.04
CA VAL A 507 26.28 -5.00 27.74
C VAL A 507 26.52 -3.89 28.76
N ASP A 508 27.17 -2.81 28.36
CA ASP A 508 27.60 -1.73 29.24
C ASP A 508 27.46 -0.31 28.65
N GLY A 509 28.20 0.65 29.21
CA GLY A 509 28.13 2.05 28.80
C GLY A 509 28.71 2.33 27.40
N LEU A 510 29.52 1.42 26.85
CA LEU A 510 29.99 1.51 25.47
C LEU A 510 28.87 1.16 24.49
N ASP A 511 28.02 0.19 24.81
CA ASP A 511 26.85 -0.16 24.01
C ASP A 511 25.81 0.97 24.04
N PHE A 512 25.65 1.61 25.20
CA PHE A 512 24.77 2.79 25.30
C PHE A 512 25.26 3.93 24.39
N LEU A 513 26.57 4.02 24.14
CA LEU A 513 27.12 5.01 23.22
C LEU A 513 26.84 4.67 21.75
N ALA A 514 26.67 3.39 21.40
CA ALA A 514 26.19 2.99 20.06
C ALA A 514 24.76 3.49 19.86
N ILE A 515 23.83 3.15 20.76
CA ILE A 515 22.45 3.67 20.72
C ILE A 515 22.44 5.20 20.69
N GLN A 516 23.22 5.90 21.52
CA GLN A 516 23.23 7.37 21.47
C GLN A 516 23.64 7.97 20.12
N ARG A 517 24.45 7.25 19.34
CA ARG A 517 24.91 7.72 18.02
C ARG A 517 23.95 7.30 16.91
N GLY A 518 23.39 6.10 17.02
CA GLY A 518 22.45 5.57 16.04
C GLY A 518 21.01 6.01 16.25
N PHE A 519 20.63 6.49 17.44
CA PHE A 519 19.23 6.82 17.75
C PHE A 519 18.62 7.76 16.70
N GLY A 520 17.54 7.30 16.07
CA GLY A 520 16.89 8.00 14.96
C GLY A 520 17.44 7.64 13.57
N ILE A 521 18.28 6.63 13.43
CA ILE A 521 18.40 5.89 12.16
C ILE A 521 17.10 5.11 12.00
N PHE A 522 16.44 5.29 10.86
CA PHE A 522 15.07 4.78 10.63
C PHE A 522 14.97 3.63 9.64
N VAL A 523 16.05 3.39 8.88
CA VAL A 523 16.18 2.32 7.90
C VAL A 523 17.65 1.98 7.75
N ASN A 524 17.94 0.70 7.47
CA ASN A 524 19.28 0.19 7.22
C ASN A 524 20.27 0.43 8.38
N ALA A 525 19.79 0.51 9.63
CA ALA A 525 20.65 0.43 10.80
C ALA A 525 21.36 -0.92 10.81
N THR A 526 22.61 -0.92 11.27
CA THR A 526 23.33 -2.16 11.56
C THR A 526 23.33 -2.41 13.06
N HIS A 527 23.61 -3.65 13.44
CA HIS A 527 23.82 -4.00 14.85
C HIS A 527 24.83 -3.06 15.54
N ALA A 528 25.90 -2.64 14.86
CA ALA A 528 26.90 -1.74 15.41
C ALA A 528 26.40 -0.30 15.61
N ASP A 529 25.32 0.09 14.94
CA ASP A 529 24.68 1.39 15.10
C ASP A 529 23.77 1.43 16.33
N GLY A 530 23.43 0.27 16.91
CA GLY A 530 22.58 0.17 18.10
C GLY A 530 21.28 -0.59 17.87
N ASP A 531 21.08 -1.19 16.70
CA ASP A 531 19.93 -2.04 16.35
C ASP A 531 20.06 -3.42 17.03
N ALA A 532 19.37 -3.59 18.16
CA ALA A 532 19.45 -4.76 19.01
C ALA A 532 18.53 -5.89 18.58
N ASP A 533 17.37 -5.55 18.00
CA ASP A 533 16.36 -6.52 17.59
C ASP A 533 16.34 -6.79 16.09
N GLY A 534 17.24 -6.16 15.33
CA GLY A 534 17.54 -6.44 13.94
C GLY A 534 16.48 -5.96 12.97
N ASP A 535 15.67 -4.97 13.34
CA ASP A 535 14.59 -4.43 12.50
C ASP A 535 15.04 -3.32 11.53
N GLY A 536 16.31 -2.94 11.60
CA GLY A 536 16.93 -1.98 10.71
C GLY A 536 16.68 -0.52 11.10
N ASP A 537 16.16 -0.25 12.30
CA ASP A 537 16.15 1.07 12.91
C ASP A 537 16.90 1.11 14.26
N VAL A 538 17.02 2.29 14.87
CA VAL A 538 17.55 2.44 16.23
C VAL A 538 16.63 3.32 17.04
N ASP A 539 15.82 2.70 17.89
CA ASP A 539 14.70 3.36 18.56
C ASP A 539 14.56 3.01 20.07
N ALA A 540 13.33 3.12 20.59
CA ALA A 540 13.03 2.84 21.99
C ALA A 540 13.07 1.34 22.34
N ASP A 541 12.79 0.45 21.39
CA ASP A 541 12.80 -1.00 21.59
C ASP A 541 14.25 -1.52 21.74
N ASP A 542 15.21 -0.96 21.01
CA ASP A 542 16.64 -1.22 21.23
C ASP A 542 17.14 -0.73 22.58
N LEU A 543 16.71 0.46 22.98
CA LEU A 543 17.04 1.00 24.28
C LEU A 543 16.45 0.13 25.39
N ALA A 544 15.27 -0.46 25.19
CA ALA A 544 14.68 -1.42 26.11
C ALA A 544 15.51 -2.71 26.17
N ALA A 545 15.98 -3.22 25.03
CA ALA A 545 16.89 -4.37 24.95
C ALA A 545 18.19 -4.13 25.72
N LEU A 546 18.82 -2.96 25.52
CA LEU A 546 20.02 -2.57 26.27
C LEU A 546 19.76 -2.50 27.77
N ASN A 547 18.66 -1.86 28.19
CA ASN A 547 18.31 -1.78 29.61
C ASN A 547 18.08 -3.16 30.24
N ALA A 548 17.51 -4.10 29.49
CA ALA A 548 17.30 -5.47 29.95
C ALA A 548 18.62 -6.26 30.09
N GLY A 549 19.59 -6.01 29.21
CA GLY A 549 20.91 -6.66 29.20
C GLY A 549 21.96 -5.99 30.11
N TYR A 550 21.76 -4.75 30.52
CA TYR A 550 22.79 -3.90 31.14
C TYR A 550 23.45 -4.53 32.37
N GLY A 551 24.78 -4.61 32.36
CA GLY A 551 25.59 -5.23 33.40
C GLY A 551 25.62 -6.76 33.36
N GLY A 552 24.97 -7.38 32.37
CA GLY A 552 25.03 -8.81 32.08
C GLY A 552 26.16 -9.18 31.11
N LEU A 553 26.50 -10.47 31.07
CA LEU A 553 27.24 -11.07 29.97
C LEU A 553 26.23 -11.63 28.97
N ASN A 554 26.49 -11.45 27.69
CA ASN A 554 25.52 -11.81 26.68
C ASN A 554 25.29 -13.33 26.56
N SER A 555 24.01 -13.71 26.43
CA SER A 555 23.54 -15.10 26.46
C SER A 555 24.02 -15.96 25.29
N VAL A 556 24.64 -15.37 24.26
CA VAL A 556 25.34 -16.08 23.17
C VAL A 556 26.45 -16.99 23.71
N THR A 557 27.04 -16.63 24.86
CA THR A 557 28.05 -17.47 25.51
C THR A 557 27.47 -18.75 26.13
N GLN A 558 26.22 -18.77 26.61
CA GLN A 558 25.67 -20.02 27.22
C GLN A 558 25.29 -21.08 26.19
N SER A 559 24.82 -20.69 25.00
CA SER A 559 24.48 -21.61 23.91
C SER A 559 25.72 -22.30 23.33
N GLN A 560 26.80 -21.54 23.11
CA GLN A 560 28.05 -22.10 22.57
C GLN A 560 28.78 -22.99 23.60
N PHE A 561 28.69 -22.72 24.91
CA PHE A 561 29.22 -23.64 25.93
C PHE A 561 28.36 -24.89 26.11
N ALA A 562 27.05 -24.85 25.83
CA ALA A 562 26.20 -26.05 25.85
C ALA A 562 26.57 -27.02 24.71
N ALA A 563 26.97 -26.51 23.54
CA ALA A 563 27.47 -27.34 22.43
C ALA A 563 28.82 -28.03 22.73
N PHE A 564 29.66 -27.43 23.58
CA PHE A 564 30.88 -28.08 24.11
C PHE A 564 30.63 -29.10 25.24
N LEU A 565 29.42 -29.10 25.82
CA LEU A 565 28.99 -30.05 26.85
C LEU A 565 28.06 -31.15 26.31
N ALA A 566 27.68 -31.11 25.03
CA ALA A 566 27.03 -32.23 24.38
C ALA A 566 27.99 -33.44 24.46
N PRO A 567 27.60 -34.57 25.08
CA PRO A 567 28.44 -35.75 25.10
C PRO A 567 28.73 -36.15 23.66
N VAL A 568 29.99 -36.05 23.26
CA VAL A 568 30.49 -36.65 22.02
C VAL A 568 29.98 -38.10 22.00
N PRO A 569 29.18 -38.52 20.99
CA PRO A 569 28.78 -39.91 20.88
C PRO A 569 30.05 -40.75 20.80
N GLU A 570 30.34 -41.51 21.86
CA GLU A 570 31.50 -42.40 21.85
C GLU A 570 31.37 -43.34 20.63
N PRO A 571 32.35 -43.38 19.71
CA PRO A 571 32.31 -44.34 18.62
C PRO A 571 32.27 -45.74 19.23
N GLY A 572 31.42 -46.63 18.69
CA GLY A 572 31.02 -47.96 19.21
C GLY A 572 32.11 -49.01 19.48
N THR A 573 33.21 -48.61 20.11
CA THR A 573 34.35 -49.42 20.53
C THR A 573 33.96 -50.42 21.61
N LEU A 574 33.00 -50.10 22.50
CA LEU A 574 32.40 -51.06 23.42
C LEU A 574 31.55 -52.13 22.70
N GLY A 575 30.92 -51.78 21.57
CA GLY A 575 30.22 -52.72 20.69
C GLY A 575 31.18 -53.69 19.98
N LEU A 576 32.33 -53.19 19.51
CA LEU A 576 33.35 -54.04 18.89
C LEU A 576 34.10 -54.92 19.90
N LEU A 577 34.31 -54.44 21.13
CA LEU A 577 34.94 -55.23 22.20
C LEU A 577 34.03 -56.40 22.63
N SER A 578 32.71 -56.17 22.74
CA SER A 578 31.73 -57.20 23.10
C SER A 578 31.54 -58.26 22.00
N LEU A 579 31.57 -57.86 20.72
CA LEU A 579 31.59 -58.82 19.59
C LEU A 579 32.89 -59.66 19.56
N SER A 580 34.05 -59.06 19.84
CA SER A 580 35.33 -59.78 19.86
C SER A 580 35.42 -60.84 20.97
N LEU A 581 34.84 -60.56 22.14
CA LEU A 581 34.77 -61.48 23.27
C LEU A 581 33.80 -62.64 23.00
N LEU A 582 32.69 -62.39 22.31
CA LEU A 582 31.72 -63.42 21.88
C LEU A 582 32.32 -64.37 20.84
N CYS A 583 33.10 -63.86 19.88
CA CYS A 583 33.81 -64.69 18.91
C CYS A 583 34.91 -65.56 19.54
N PHE A 584 35.58 -65.09 20.59
CA PHE A 584 36.56 -65.89 21.34
C PHE A 584 35.91 -66.99 22.20
N ALA A 585 34.72 -66.74 22.75
CA ALA A 585 33.97 -67.73 23.52
C ALA A 585 33.37 -68.84 22.64
N ALA A 586 32.92 -68.50 21.43
CA ALA A 586 32.36 -69.47 20.48
C ALA A 586 33.43 -70.45 19.92
N ARG A 587 34.70 -70.03 19.84
CA ARG A 587 35.79 -70.85 19.30
C ARG A 587 36.31 -71.95 20.25
N ARG A 588 35.88 -71.97 21.52
CA ARG A 588 36.33 -72.96 22.52
C ARG A 588 35.46 -74.22 22.64
N ARG A 589 34.41 -74.41 21.83
CA ARG A 589 33.46 -75.54 21.98
C ARG A 589 33.59 -76.70 20.98
N THR A 590 34.62 -76.77 20.14
CA THR A 590 34.78 -77.86 19.15
C THR A 590 36.05 -78.71 19.32
N TYR A 591 36.45 -79.01 20.55
CA TYR A 591 37.41 -80.10 20.80
C TYR A 591 37.03 -80.90 22.06
N HIS A 592 36.13 -81.88 21.89
CA HIS A 592 36.16 -83.17 22.59
C HIS A 592 34.91 -84.01 22.22
N ARG A 593 35.11 -85.03 21.38
CA ARG A 593 34.52 -86.38 21.47
C ARG A 593 34.98 -87.24 20.28
N THR A 594 35.97 -88.09 20.53
CA THR A 594 36.00 -89.49 20.07
C THR A 594 35.50 -90.34 21.20
#